data_AF-A0A7S2MR42-F1
#
_entry.id   AF-A0A7S2MR42-F1
#
_cell.length_a   1.000
_cell.length_b   1.000
_cell.length_c   1.000
_cell.angle_alpha   90.00
_cell.angle_beta   90.00
_cell.angle_gamma   90.00
#
_symmetry.space_group_name_H-M   'P 1'
#
loop_
_entity.id
_entity.type
_entity.pdbx_description
1 polymer ?
#
loop_
_entity_poly.entity_id
_entity_poly.type
_entity_poly.pdbx_seq_one_letter_code
_entity_poly.pdbx_strand_id
1 'polypeptide(L)'
;DPAGAHEAASERVASVLDRYQEQPSILDAKLEAMVTPLLESVRQVARYGAPKAVLPHACRVMYSLCKVRGYKTIVKFVPHEVADLEPLVHLLAEVDPGDHAGWQVAFSLMVWLSMVVMVPFDLSIIDSSSSPQPVDTASGALAAAVQTMSVEPSSSSTAASGSPLVLSIERLAVRFLSSTGPARDAGAVLLARLLTRPGLQRQLSAFITWGGAELDKGRAAAEANGGTGTATFLMVGIYSALAAVFKLGHRAELLPQLPLLGSLTHSPATLLEDSSVIRRKLGMKLLQRVAAVHLPPRVATWRYQRGSRSLEKNLQLTPNGADAAERE
;
A
#
# COMPACT_ATOMS: atom_id res chain seq x y z
N ASP A 1 -2.11 2.69 -38.12
CA ASP A 1 -2.66 1.93 -36.98
C ASP A 1 -2.64 2.82 -35.74
N PRO A 2 -3.79 3.27 -35.22
CA PRO A 2 -3.88 4.20 -34.08
C PRO A 2 -3.25 3.62 -32.80
N ALA A 3 -3.30 2.30 -32.60
CA ALA A 3 -2.71 1.66 -31.42
C ALA A 3 -1.18 1.83 -31.37
N GLY A 4 -0.50 1.59 -32.50
CA GLY A 4 0.95 1.80 -32.59
C GLY A 4 1.38 3.26 -32.41
N ALA A 5 0.53 4.22 -32.78
CA ALA A 5 0.78 5.64 -32.55
C ALA A 5 0.71 6.00 -31.06
N HIS A 6 -0.25 5.44 -30.32
CA HIS A 6 -0.37 5.63 -28.86
C HIS A 6 0.78 4.97 -28.10
N GLU A 7 1.23 3.79 -28.54
CA GLU A 7 2.39 3.14 -27.97
C GLU A 7 3.66 3.99 -28.12
N ALA A 8 3.99 4.40 -29.35
CA ALA A 8 5.15 5.24 -29.64
C ALA A 8 5.06 6.62 -28.95
N ALA A 9 3.86 7.18 -28.79
CA ALA A 9 3.67 8.41 -28.03
C ALA A 9 3.96 8.19 -26.54
N SER A 10 3.43 7.12 -25.92
CA SER A 10 3.66 6.80 -24.51
C SER A 10 5.14 6.57 -24.19
N GLU A 11 5.86 5.91 -25.09
CA GLU A 11 7.30 5.66 -24.97
C GLU A 11 8.13 6.93 -25.12
N ARG A 12 7.79 7.79 -26.10
CA ARG A 12 8.42 9.10 -26.25
C ARG A 12 8.21 9.98 -25.01
N VAL A 13 6.99 10.01 -24.46
CA VAL A 13 6.72 10.76 -23.22
C VAL A 13 7.53 10.18 -22.07
N ALA A 14 7.53 8.86 -21.88
CA ALA A 14 8.31 8.21 -20.83
C ALA A 14 9.82 8.53 -20.92
N SER A 15 10.40 8.48 -22.12
CA SER A 15 11.82 8.80 -22.34
C SER A 15 12.14 10.28 -22.10
N VAL A 16 11.22 11.19 -22.40
CA VAL A 16 11.37 12.62 -22.06
C VAL A 16 11.31 12.83 -20.55
N LEU A 17 10.37 12.19 -19.86
CA LEU A 17 10.23 12.29 -18.40
C LEU A 17 11.46 11.77 -17.67
N ASP A 18 12.07 10.69 -18.17
CA ASP A 18 13.27 10.11 -17.58
C ASP A 18 14.47 11.08 -17.55
N ARG A 19 14.51 12.10 -18.43
CA ARG A 19 15.57 13.13 -18.39
C ARG A 19 15.49 14.05 -17.17
N TYR A 20 14.33 14.11 -16.52
CA TYR A 20 14.10 14.95 -15.34
C TYR A 20 14.40 14.23 -14.01
N GLN A 21 14.98 13.03 -14.03
CA GLN A 21 15.32 12.29 -12.80
C GLN A 21 16.32 13.03 -11.89
N GLU A 22 17.25 13.80 -12.46
CA GLU A 22 18.24 14.57 -11.69
C GLU A 22 17.60 15.77 -10.96
N GLN A 23 16.59 16.39 -11.56
CA GLN A 23 15.88 17.53 -10.98
C GLN A 23 14.35 17.43 -11.18
N PRO A 24 13.67 16.53 -10.45
CA PRO A 24 12.27 16.23 -10.68
C PRO A 24 11.33 17.35 -10.21
N SER A 25 11.80 18.28 -9.38
CA SER A 25 11.02 19.40 -8.86
C SER A 25 10.58 20.40 -9.94
N ILE A 26 11.26 20.44 -11.09
CA ILE A 26 10.87 21.29 -12.23
C ILE A 26 9.46 20.91 -12.72
N LEU A 27 9.11 19.63 -12.63
CA LEU A 27 7.83 19.14 -13.11
C LEU A 27 6.67 19.52 -12.18
N ASP A 28 6.91 19.91 -10.93
CA ASP A 28 5.89 20.09 -9.89
C ASP A 28 4.77 21.05 -10.31
N ALA A 29 5.11 22.13 -11.01
CA ALA A 29 4.15 23.12 -11.51
C ALA A 29 3.22 22.59 -12.63
N LYS A 30 3.57 21.46 -13.25
CA LYS A 30 2.83 20.84 -14.37
C LYS A 30 2.31 19.44 -14.06
N LEU A 31 2.64 18.87 -12.89
CA LEU A 31 2.25 17.51 -12.53
C LEU A 31 0.73 17.30 -12.60
N GLU A 32 -0.06 18.22 -12.03
CA GLU A 32 -1.53 18.09 -12.02
C GLU A 32 -2.10 18.05 -13.45
N ALA A 33 -1.64 18.95 -14.32
CA ALA A 33 -2.08 19.02 -15.71
C ALA A 33 -1.69 17.76 -16.53
N MET A 34 -0.66 17.04 -16.09
CA MET A 34 -0.22 15.80 -16.74
C MET A 34 -0.91 14.56 -16.16
N VAL A 35 -1.11 14.50 -14.84
CA VAL A 35 -1.66 13.34 -14.13
C VAL A 35 -3.17 13.24 -14.33
N THR A 36 -3.90 14.36 -14.24
CA THR A 36 -5.37 14.40 -14.35
C THR A 36 -5.91 13.74 -15.63
N PRO A 37 -5.43 14.08 -16.86
CA PRO A 37 -5.95 13.45 -18.07
C PRO A 37 -5.60 11.95 -18.20
N LEU A 38 -4.49 11.51 -17.60
CA LEU A 38 -4.12 10.09 -17.56
C LEU A 38 -5.09 9.31 -16.67
N LEU A 39 -5.44 9.86 -15.50
CA LEU A 39 -6.42 9.26 -14.59
C LEU A 39 -7.81 9.22 -15.20
N GLU A 40 -8.21 10.30 -15.88
CA GLU A 40 -9.49 10.32 -16.59
C GLU A 40 -9.51 9.26 -17.70
N SER A 41 -8.42 9.05 -18.44
CA SER A 41 -8.33 7.98 -19.44
C SER A 41 -8.53 6.58 -18.83
N VAL A 42 -7.93 6.33 -17.66
CA VAL A 42 -8.12 5.06 -16.92
C VAL A 42 -9.55 4.94 -16.41
N ARG A 43 -10.15 6.03 -15.91
CA ARG A 43 -11.56 6.07 -15.49
C ARG A 43 -12.52 5.79 -16.64
N GLN A 44 -12.23 6.30 -17.84
CA GLN A 44 -13.02 6.05 -19.05
C GLN A 44 -13.07 4.56 -19.40
N VAL A 45 -11.94 3.87 -19.26
CA VAL A 45 -11.88 2.41 -19.44
C VAL A 45 -12.64 1.69 -18.33
N ALA A 46 -12.47 2.11 -17.08
CA ALA A 46 -13.07 1.43 -15.92
C ALA A 46 -14.60 1.60 -15.83
N ARG A 47 -15.13 2.81 -15.99
CA ARG A 47 -16.57 3.12 -15.80
C ARG A 47 -17.39 3.06 -17.08
N TYR A 48 -16.85 3.58 -18.19
CA TYR A 48 -17.63 3.84 -19.40
C TYR A 48 -17.32 2.83 -20.52
N GLY A 49 -16.51 1.81 -20.24
CA GLY A 49 -16.21 0.75 -21.20
C GLY A 49 -15.38 1.20 -22.40
N ALA A 50 -14.56 2.26 -22.25
CA ALA A 50 -13.66 2.70 -23.30
C ALA A 50 -12.65 1.59 -23.70
N PRO A 51 -12.05 1.66 -24.91
CA PRO A 51 -11.15 0.61 -25.38
C PRO A 51 -9.98 0.34 -24.42
N LYS A 52 -9.89 -0.90 -23.93
CA LYS A 52 -8.83 -1.36 -23.01
C LYS A 52 -7.41 -1.21 -23.59
N ALA A 53 -7.27 -1.08 -24.91
CA ALA A 53 -6.00 -0.83 -25.58
C ALA A 53 -5.30 0.46 -25.12
N VAL A 54 -6.05 1.46 -24.62
CA VAL A 54 -5.46 2.73 -24.12
C VAL A 54 -4.83 2.57 -22.74
N LEU A 55 -5.27 1.59 -21.96
CA LEU A 55 -4.92 1.41 -20.56
C LEU A 55 -3.40 1.21 -20.33
N PRO A 56 -2.70 0.33 -21.07
CA PRO A 56 -1.25 0.15 -20.90
C PRO A 56 -0.47 1.44 -21.16
N HIS A 57 -0.89 2.24 -22.14
CA HIS A 57 -0.21 3.48 -22.51
C HIS A 57 -0.36 4.57 -21.45
N ALA A 58 -1.57 4.77 -20.93
CA ALA A 58 -1.83 5.73 -19.85
C ALA A 58 -1.10 5.32 -18.55
N CYS A 59 -1.17 4.04 -18.18
CA CYS A 59 -0.51 3.49 -17.01
C CYS A 59 1.02 3.51 -17.13
N ARG A 60 1.58 3.37 -18.34
CA ARG A 60 3.03 3.52 -18.57
C ARG A 60 3.50 4.94 -18.25
N VAL A 61 2.80 5.96 -18.75
CA VAL A 61 3.15 7.37 -18.48
C VAL A 61 2.95 7.70 -16.99
N MET A 62 1.86 7.22 -16.39
CA MET A 62 1.60 7.34 -14.95
C MET A 62 2.75 6.74 -14.11
N TYR A 63 3.20 5.54 -14.46
CA TYR A 63 4.33 4.89 -13.80
C TYR A 63 5.62 5.71 -13.99
N SER A 64 5.90 6.22 -15.19
CA SER A 64 7.08 7.08 -15.43
C SER A 64 7.07 8.33 -14.55
N LEU A 65 5.91 8.98 -14.37
CA LEU A 65 5.77 10.11 -13.45
C LEU A 65 6.03 9.70 -11.99
N CYS A 66 5.53 8.53 -11.58
CA CYS A 66 5.78 7.98 -10.24
C CYS A 66 7.25 7.60 -10.03
N LYS A 67 7.94 7.13 -11.07
CA LYS A 67 9.37 6.81 -11.06
C LYS A 67 10.23 8.07 -10.91
N VAL A 68 9.95 9.11 -11.69
CA VAL A 68 10.74 10.36 -11.70
C VAL A 68 10.53 11.17 -10.42
N ARG A 69 9.27 11.42 -10.04
CA ARG A 69 8.96 12.31 -8.91
C ARG A 69 8.77 11.60 -7.57
N GLY A 70 8.40 10.32 -7.62
CA GLY A 70 7.99 9.52 -6.47
C GLY A 70 6.47 9.44 -6.33
N TYR A 71 5.95 8.23 -6.11
CA TYR A 71 4.51 7.97 -6.02
C TYR A 71 3.79 8.87 -4.99
N LYS A 72 4.41 9.18 -3.84
CA LYS A 72 3.75 9.99 -2.79
C LYS A 72 3.37 11.40 -3.23
N THR A 73 4.07 11.95 -4.22
CA THR A 73 3.73 13.26 -4.77
C THR A 73 2.61 13.12 -5.79
N ILE A 74 2.72 12.15 -6.71
CA ILE A 74 1.72 11.91 -7.75
C ILE A 74 0.36 11.58 -7.16
N VAL A 75 0.35 10.81 -6.08
CA VAL A 75 -0.89 10.32 -5.48
C VAL A 75 -1.72 11.44 -4.83
N LYS A 76 -1.15 12.64 -4.62
CA LYS A 76 -1.91 13.82 -4.19
C LYS A 76 -2.91 14.33 -5.24
N PHE A 77 -2.71 13.96 -6.50
CA PHE A 77 -3.58 14.33 -7.62
C PHE A 77 -4.56 13.20 -7.99
N VAL A 78 -4.54 12.08 -7.26
CA VAL A 78 -5.39 10.93 -7.55
C VAL A 78 -6.78 11.14 -6.94
N PRO A 79 -7.88 11.02 -7.71
CA PRO A 79 -9.24 11.15 -7.19
C PRO A 79 -9.53 10.15 -6.08
N HIS A 80 -10.26 10.61 -5.05
CA HIS A 80 -10.68 9.83 -3.90
C HIS A 80 -12.17 9.45 -3.96
N GLU A 81 -12.72 9.29 -5.16
CA GLU A 81 -14.14 8.98 -5.34
C GLU A 81 -14.44 7.52 -5.05
N VAL A 82 -15.47 7.28 -4.24
CA VAL A 82 -15.96 5.94 -3.91
C VAL A 82 -16.48 5.19 -5.14
N ALA A 83 -17.07 5.91 -6.09
CA ALA A 83 -17.59 5.32 -7.32
C ALA A 83 -16.49 4.79 -8.26
N ASP A 84 -15.21 5.08 -7.98
CA ASP A 84 -14.08 4.46 -8.70
C ASP A 84 -13.69 3.09 -8.08
N LEU A 85 -14.16 2.74 -6.88
CA LEU A 85 -13.66 1.58 -6.14
C LEU A 85 -13.96 0.25 -6.86
N GLU A 86 -15.23 -0.10 -7.07
CA GLU A 86 -15.60 -1.38 -7.69
C GLU A 86 -15.10 -1.50 -9.15
N PRO A 87 -15.23 -0.48 -10.01
CA PRO A 87 -14.70 -0.56 -11.38
C PRO A 87 -13.19 -0.81 -11.44
N LEU A 88 -12.41 -0.19 -10.54
CA LEU A 88 -10.97 -0.40 -10.48
C LEU A 88 -10.62 -1.80 -9.94
N VAL A 89 -11.41 -2.35 -9.01
CA VAL A 89 -11.24 -3.73 -8.52
C VAL A 89 -11.52 -4.74 -9.63
N HIS A 90 -12.59 -4.56 -10.39
CA HIS A 90 -12.89 -5.42 -11.56
C HIS A 90 -11.77 -5.37 -12.59
N LEU A 91 -11.28 -4.17 -12.92
CA LEU A 91 -10.21 -4.02 -13.89
C LEU A 91 -8.89 -4.65 -13.40
N LEU A 92 -8.58 -4.56 -12.09
CA LEU A 92 -7.41 -5.21 -11.50
C LEU A 92 -7.54 -6.73 -11.47
N ALA A 93 -8.75 -7.27 -11.29
CA ALA A 93 -8.98 -8.71 -11.26
C ALA A 93 -8.59 -9.40 -12.58
N GLU A 94 -8.83 -8.72 -13.71
CA GLU A 94 -8.46 -9.17 -15.05
C GLU A 94 -6.95 -9.19 -15.32
N VAL A 95 -6.14 -8.45 -14.55
CA VAL A 95 -4.69 -8.37 -14.76
C VAL A 95 -3.99 -9.57 -14.12
N ASP A 96 -3.34 -10.38 -14.95
CA ASP A 96 -2.52 -11.51 -14.49
C ASP A 96 -1.21 -11.01 -13.84
N PRO A 97 -0.90 -11.40 -12.59
CA PRO A 97 0.40 -11.12 -11.96
C PRO A 97 1.61 -11.70 -12.69
N GLY A 98 1.40 -12.76 -13.49
CA GLY A 98 2.43 -13.38 -14.33
C GLY A 98 2.74 -12.59 -15.60
N ASP A 99 1.86 -11.68 -16.01
CA ASP A 99 2.07 -10.89 -17.22
C ASP A 99 3.07 -9.75 -17.00
N HIS A 100 4.26 -9.91 -17.59
CA HIS A 100 5.33 -8.91 -17.55
C HIS A 100 5.08 -7.70 -18.46
N ALA A 101 4.05 -7.70 -19.31
CA ALA A 101 3.66 -6.54 -20.10
C ALA A 101 2.64 -5.65 -19.35
N GLY A 102 1.80 -6.25 -18.51
CA GLY A 102 0.70 -5.59 -17.79
C GLY A 102 1.05 -5.02 -16.41
N TRP A 103 2.26 -5.19 -15.90
CA TRP A 103 2.57 -4.80 -14.51
C TRP A 103 2.43 -3.29 -14.24
N GLN A 104 2.63 -2.41 -15.24
CA GLN A 104 2.41 -0.96 -15.07
C GLN A 104 0.93 -0.64 -14.84
N VAL A 105 0.04 -1.43 -15.46
CA VAL A 105 -1.41 -1.34 -15.24
C VAL A 105 -1.72 -1.75 -13.81
N ALA A 106 -1.26 -2.94 -13.39
CA ALA A 106 -1.45 -3.42 -12.03
C ALA A 106 -0.92 -2.40 -11.00
N PHE A 107 0.29 -1.88 -11.21
CA PHE A 107 0.89 -0.84 -10.36
C PHE A 107 -0.01 0.39 -10.25
N SER A 108 -0.44 0.95 -11.38
CA SER A 108 -1.22 2.19 -11.40
C SER A 108 -2.59 2.01 -10.75
N LEU A 109 -3.26 0.88 -11.01
CA LEU A 109 -4.54 0.54 -10.40
C LEU A 109 -4.41 0.32 -8.88
N MET A 110 -3.40 -0.42 -8.42
CA MET A 110 -3.17 -0.62 -6.99
C MET A 110 -2.82 0.68 -6.26
N VAL A 111 -2.04 1.57 -6.90
CA VAL A 111 -1.75 2.90 -6.36
C VAL A 111 -3.03 3.73 -6.24
N TRP A 112 -3.92 3.70 -7.25
CA TRP A 112 -5.19 4.40 -7.17
C TRP A 112 -6.10 3.81 -6.08
N LEU A 113 -6.30 2.49 -6.10
CA LEU A 113 -7.07 1.78 -5.07
C LEU A 113 -6.55 2.08 -3.67
N SER A 114 -5.22 2.16 -3.48
CA SER A 114 -4.62 2.48 -2.19
C SER A 114 -5.02 3.85 -1.66
N MET A 115 -5.51 4.76 -2.49
CA MET A 115 -6.09 6.03 -2.05
C MET A 115 -7.60 5.97 -1.85
N VAL A 116 -8.33 5.25 -2.69
CA VAL A 116 -9.79 5.14 -2.56
C VAL A 116 -10.18 4.36 -1.30
N VAL A 117 -9.40 3.36 -0.88
CA VAL A 117 -9.69 2.58 0.35
C VAL A 117 -9.60 3.41 1.64
N MET A 118 -8.93 4.57 1.61
CA MET A 118 -8.75 5.48 2.75
C MET A 118 -9.94 6.43 2.96
N VAL A 119 -10.97 6.38 2.12
CA VAL A 119 -12.18 7.19 2.27
C VAL A 119 -12.88 6.85 3.60
N PRO A 120 -13.40 7.85 4.36
CA PRO A 120 -13.92 7.67 5.72
C PRO A 120 -15.19 6.81 5.84
N PHE A 121 -15.85 6.43 4.74
CA PHE A 121 -17.12 5.67 4.76
C PHE A 121 -16.88 4.17 4.76
N ASP A 122 -17.63 3.43 5.57
CA ASP A 122 -17.53 1.97 5.68
C ASP A 122 -17.70 1.27 4.34
N LEU A 123 -16.72 0.41 3.99
CA LEU A 123 -16.68 -0.29 2.71
C LEU A 123 -17.84 -1.29 2.55
N SER A 124 -18.48 -1.69 3.65
CA SER A 124 -19.69 -2.52 3.63
C SER A 124 -20.89 -1.81 3.01
N ILE A 125 -20.97 -0.48 3.10
CA ILE A 125 -22.06 0.32 2.52
C ILE A 125 -21.96 0.34 0.99
N ILE A 126 -20.74 0.21 0.48
CA ILE A 126 -20.39 0.38 -0.94
C ILE A 126 -20.46 -0.96 -1.67
N ASP A 127 -20.54 -2.07 -0.93
CA ASP A 127 -20.48 -3.41 -1.48
C ASP A 127 -21.76 -3.78 -2.22
N SER A 128 -21.74 -3.64 -3.55
CA SER A 128 -22.86 -3.99 -4.43
C SER A 128 -23.22 -5.47 -4.37
N SER A 129 -22.30 -6.34 -3.90
CA SER A 129 -22.55 -7.79 -3.77
C SER A 129 -23.30 -8.16 -2.49
N SER A 130 -23.55 -7.21 -1.59
CA SER A 130 -24.41 -7.37 -0.41
C SER A 130 -25.91 -7.12 -0.70
N SER A 131 -26.24 -6.59 -1.88
CA SER A 131 -27.61 -6.42 -2.35
C SER A 131 -28.10 -7.70 -3.05
N PRO A 132 -29.26 -8.28 -2.67
CA PRO A 132 -29.85 -9.40 -3.39
C PRO A 132 -30.48 -8.89 -4.70
N GLN A 133 -29.65 -8.68 -5.73
CA GLN A 133 -30.13 -8.50 -7.10
C GLN A 133 -30.26 -9.87 -7.79
N PRO A 134 -31.32 -10.10 -8.58
CA PRO A 134 -31.54 -11.36 -9.27
C PRO A 134 -30.48 -11.54 -10.37
N VAL A 135 -29.65 -12.56 -10.20
CA VAL A 135 -28.86 -13.30 -11.19
C VAL A 135 -28.75 -12.68 -12.60
N ASP A 136 -27.90 -11.67 -12.75
CA ASP A 136 -27.26 -11.36 -14.03
C ASP A 136 -25.86 -11.99 -14.07
N THR A 137 -25.64 -12.79 -15.11
CA THR A 137 -24.53 -13.72 -15.37
C THR A 137 -23.11 -13.11 -15.37
N ALA A 138 -22.97 -11.79 -15.17
CA ALA A 138 -21.68 -11.10 -15.13
C ALA A 138 -21.07 -11.02 -13.70
N SER A 139 -21.89 -10.99 -12.64
CA SER A 139 -21.39 -10.87 -11.25
C SER A 139 -20.73 -12.17 -10.75
N GLY A 140 -21.16 -13.32 -11.28
CA GLY A 140 -20.56 -14.64 -10.97
C GLY A 140 -19.12 -14.82 -11.47
N ALA A 141 -18.66 -14.01 -12.43
CA ALA A 141 -17.32 -14.10 -12.98
C ALA A 141 -16.24 -13.58 -11.99
N LEU A 142 -16.55 -12.56 -11.17
CA LEU A 142 -15.62 -12.04 -10.17
C LEU A 142 -15.37 -13.07 -9.05
N ALA A 143 -16.42 -13.74 -8.57
CA ALA A 143 -16.30 -14.77 -7.54
C ALA A 143 -15.51 -16.00 -8.05
N ALA A 144 -15.74 -16.40 -9.31
CA ALA A 144 -15.07 -17.53 -9.94
C ALA A 144 -13.59 -17.25 -10.29
N ALA A 145 -13.27 -16.07 -10.81
CA ALA A 145 -11.90 -15.69 -11.16
C ALA A 145 -10.99 -15.51 -9.92
N VAL A 146 -11.58 -15.19 -8.76
CA VAL A 146 -10.85 -15.06 -7.50
C VAL A 146 -10.70 -16.41 -6.77
N GLN A 147 -11.52 -17.43 -7.08
CA GLN A 147 -11.45 -18.76 -6.44
C GLN A 147 -10.35 -19.69 -6.96
N THR A 148 -9.75 -19.39 -8.12
CA THR A 148 -8.69 -20.21 -8.70
C THR A 148 -7.32 -19.54 -8.51
N MET A 149 -6.64 -19.77 -7.37
CA MET A 149 -5.16 -19.91 -7.27
C MET A 149 -4.63 -19.91 -5.81
N SER A 150 -3.61 -20.74 -5.58
CA SER A 150 -3.12 -21.29 -4.31
C SER A 150 -2.39 -20.37 -3.32
N VAL A 151 -2.67 -19.06 -3.29
CA VAL A 151 -2.07 -18.12 -2.32
C VAL A 151 -3.18 -17.46 -1.51
N GLU A 152 -3.94 -18.29 -0.79
CA GLU A 152 -5.02 -17.83 0.08
C GLU A 152 -4.51 -17.75 1.54
N PRO A 153 -4.86 -16.68 2.29
CA PRO A 153 -4.80 -16.72 3.74
C PRO A 153 -5.76 -17.80 4.24
N SER A 154 -5.19 -18.94 4.67
CA SER A 154 -5.92 -20.13 5.10
C SER A 154 -7.11 -19.80 5.99
N SER A 155 -8.29 -20.20 5.55
CA SER A 155 -9.56 -20.11 6.25
C SER A 155 -9.62 -21.09 7.42
N SER A 156 -9.18 -20.65 8.60
CA SER A 156 -9.63 -21.27 9.86
C SER A 156 -11.06 -20.79 10.17
N SER A 157 -12.02 -21.55 9.65
CA SER A 157 -13.44 -21.73 10.04
C SER A 157 -14.04 -20.87 11.18
N THR A 158 -13.96 -19.54 11.10
CA THR A 158 -14.71 -18.64 11.98
C THR A 158 -15.24 -17.49 11.14
N ALA A 159 -16.47 -17.66 10.65
CA ALA A 159 -17.32 -16.71 9.91
C ALA A 159 -16.59 -15.53 9.25
N ALA A 160 -16.42 -15.57 7.92
CA ALA A 160 -15.93 -14.47 7.11
C ALA A 160 -16.69 -13.17 7.45
N SER A 161 -16.09 -12.34 8.30
CA SER A 161 -16.75 -11.16 8.87
C SER A 161 -16.23 -9.87 8.25
N GLY A 162 -15.84 -9.94 6.97
CA GLY A 162 -15.49 -8.79 6.14
C GLY A 162 -16.48 -8.67 5.01
N SER A 163 -16.73 -7.45 4.54
CA SER A 163 -17.49 -7.25 3.31
C SER A 163 -16.78 -7.97 2.15
N PRO A 164 -17.51 -8.71 1.28
CA PRO A 164 -16.93 -9.43 0.15
C PRO A 164 -16.01 -8.57 -0.73
N LEU A 165 -16.30 -7.27 -0.87
CA LEU A 165 -15.42 -6.31 -1.55
C LEU A 165 -14.04 -6.18 -0.88
N VAL A 166 -13.99 -6.10 0.46
CA VAL A 166 -12.72 -5.97 1.21
C VAL A 166 -11.88 -7.23 1.05
N LEU A 167 -12.51 -8.40 1.15
CA LEU A 167 -11.83 -9.68 0.94
C LEU A 167 -11.33 -9.84 -0.50
N SER A 168 -12.02 -9.25 -1.47
CA SER A 168 -11.60 -9.27 -2.87
C SER A 168 -10.40 -8.35 -3.11
N ILE A 169 -10.40 -7.13 -2.55
CA ILE A 169 -9.24 -6.22 -2.61
C ILE A 169 -8.03 -6.85 -1.92
N GLU A 170 -8.21 -7.44 -0.74
CA GLU A 170 -7.16 -8.14 0.00
C GLU A 170 -6.55 -9.28 -0.83
N ARG A 171 -7.39 -10.17 -1.37
CA ARG A 171 -6.94 -11.29 -2.22
C ARG A 171 -6.17 -10.83 -3.45
N LEU A 172 -6.68 -9.82 -4.16
CA LEU A 172 -5.98 -9.27 -5.33
C LEU A 172 -4.62 -8.68 -4.95
N ALA A 173 -4.55 -7.91 -3.87
CA ALA A 173 -3.30 -7.29 -3.45
C ALA A 173 -2.28 -8.33 -2.95
N VAL A 174 -2.73 -9.38 -2.25
CA VAL A 174 -1.89 -10.54 -1.88
C VAL A 174 -1.35 -11.25 -3.12
N ARG A 175 -2.16 -11.40 -4.16
CA ARG A 175 -1.76 -12.02 -5.45
C ARG A 175 -0.55 -11.33 -6.07
N PHE A 176 -0.44 -10.01 -5.95
CA PHE A 176 0.70 -9.24 -6.46
C PHE A 176 1.92 -9.24 -5.54
N LEU A 177 1.86 -9.79 -4.32
CA LEU A 177 3.01 -9.82 -3.41
C LEU A 177 4.15 -10.73 -3.90
N SER A 178 3.84 -11.75 -4.70
CA SER A 178 4.82 -12.63 -5.34
C SER A 178 5.38 -12.06 -6.66
N SER A 179 4.81 -10.94 -7.14
CA SER A 179 5.27 -10.29 -8.37
C SER A 179 6.68 -9.71 -8.21
N THR A 180 7.39 -9.59 -9.32
CA THR A 180 8.71 -8.95 -9.36
C THR A 180 8.57 -7.45 -9.62
N GLY A 181 9.34 -6.63 -8.89
CA GLY A 181 9.43 -5.20 -9.16
C GLY A 181 8.32 -4.34 -8.53
N PRO A 182 7.95 -3.21 -9.16
CA PRO A 182 7.13 -2.16 -8.53
C PRO A 182 5.69 -2.57 -8.22
N ALA A 183 5.10 -3.49 -8.98
CA ALA A 183 3.72 -3.95 -8.73
C ALA A 183 3.57 -4.55 -7.32
N ARG A 184 4.56 -5.34 -6.87
CA ARG A 184 4.62 -5.85 -5.50
C ARG A 184 4.62 -4.75 -4.45
N ASP A 185 5.40 -3.70 -4.66
CA ASP A 185 5.50 -2.60 -3.71
C ASP A 185 4.18 -1.80 -3.65
N ALA A 186 3.48 -1.67 -4.78
CA ALA A 186 2.13 -1.09 -4.82
C ALA A 186 1.10 -1.97 -4.11
N GLY A 187 1.14 -3.28 -4.31
CA GLY A 187 0.29 -4.25 -3.59
C GLY A 187 0.50 -4.20 -2.07
N ALA A 188 1.76 -4.09 -1.63
CA ALA A 188 2.11 -3.90 -0.22
C ALA A 188 1.55 -2.59 0.37
N VAL A 189 1.55 -1.50 -0.39
CA VAL A 189 0.96 -0.21 0.04
C VAL A 189 -0.57 -0.27 0.08
N LEU A 190 -1.20 -0.93 -0.90
CA LEU A 190 -2.65 -1.16 -0.93
C LEU A 190 -3.09 -1.97 0.29
N LEU A 191 -2.46 -3.12 0.55
CA LEU A 191 -2.72 -3.93 1.75
C LEU A 191 -2.51 -3.14 3.02
N ALA A 192 -1.41 -2.39 3.11
CA ALA A 192 -1.11 -1.62 4.31
C ALA A 192 -2.22 -0.61 4.63
N ARG A 193 -2.68 0.15 3.64
CA ARG A 193 -3.75 1.14 3.85
C ARG A 193 -5.10 0.50 4.13
N LEU A 194 -5.42 -0.60 3.45
CA LEU A 194 -6.64 -1.35 3.70
C LEU A 194 -6.67 -1.91 5.13
N LEU A 195 -5.64 -2.65 5.54
CA LEU A 195 -5.59 -3.35 6.82
C LEU A 195 -5.40 -2.42 8.03
N THR A 196 -4.91 -1.19 7.83
CA THR A 196 -4.81 -0.16 8.90
C THR A 196 -6.08 0.66 9.08
N ARG A 197 -7.15 0.33 8.35
CA ARG A 197 -8.43 1.00 8.45
C ARG A 197 -9.18 0.55 9.72
N PRO A 198 -9.89 1.46 10.41
CA PRO A 198 -10.71 1.11 11.56
C PRO A 198 -11.70 -0.02 11.21
N GLY A 199 -11.86 -0.98 12.12
CA GLY A 199 -12.79 -2.11 11.96
C GLY A 199 -12.23 -3.35 11.25
N LEU A 200 -11.04 -3.29 10.65
CA LEU A 200 -10.40 -4.42 9.93
C LEU A 200 -9.33 -5.16 10.75
N GLN A 201 -9.41 -5.09 12.08
CA GLN A 201 -8.41 -5.70 12.97
C GLN A 201 -8.31 -7.22 12.84
N ARG A 202 -9.43 -7.90 12.55
CA ARG A 202 -9.43 -9.36 12.35
C ARG A 202 -8.72 -9.76 11.07
N GLN A 203 -8.95 -9.01 9.98
CA GLN A 203 -8.27 -9.19 8.70
C GLN A 203 -6.77 -8.93 8.86
N LEU A 204 -6.39 -7.90 9.62
CA LEU A 204 -4.99 -7.66 9.96
C LEU A 204 -4.36 -8.83 10.72
N SER A 205 -5.03 -9.36 11.76
CA SER A 205 -4.55 -10.55 12.48
C SER A 205 -4.39 -11.77 11.58
N ALA A 206 -5.36 -12.00 10.69
CA ALA A 206 -5.33 -13.10 9.72
C ALA A 206 -4.15 -12.94 8.75
N PHE A 207 -3.94 -11.73 8.21
CA PHE A 207 -2.82 -11.43 7.33
C PHE A 207 -1.45 -11.62 8.01
N ILE A 208 -1.30 -11.18 9.26
CA ILE A 208 -0.04 -11.38 10.02
C ILE A 208 0.22 -12.87 10.22
N THR A 209 -0.80 -13.63 10.62
CA THR A 209 -0.69 -15.08 10.86
C THR A 209 -0.34 -15.84 9.59
N TRP A 210 -1.06 -15.57 8.49
CA TRP A 210 -0.77 -16.16 7.19
C TRP A 210 0.62 -15.76 6.69
N GLY A 211 0.95 -14.47 6.74
CA GLY A 211 2.24 -13.96 6.30
C GLY A 211 3.40 -14.60 7.07
N GLY A 212 3.21 -14.86 8.36
CA GLY A 212 4.20 -15.59 9.15
C GLY A 212 4.39 -17.04 8.73
N ALA A 213 3.28 -17.76 8.51
CA ALA A 213 3.34 -19.14 8.02
C ALA A 213 4.02 -19.24 6.64
N GLU A 214 3.75 -18.32 5.72
CA GLU A 214 4.40 -18.28 4.40
C GLU A 214 5.89 -17.92 4.48
N LEU A 215 6.28 -17.05 5.42
CA LEU A 215 7.69 -16.77 5.67
C LEU A 215 8.44 -17.99 6.19
N ASP A 216 7.83 -18.77 7.09
CA ASP A 216 8.44 -19.99 7.62
C ASP A 216 8.54 -21.09 6.56
N LYS A 217 7.50 -21.28 5.74
CA LYS A 217 7.56 -22.16 4.56
C LYS A 217 8.67 -21.73 3.60
N GLY A 218 8.78 -20.43 3.33
CA GLY A 218 9.80 -19.87 2.44
C GLY A 218 11.23 -20.08 2.96
N ARG A 219 11.45 -19.94 4.27
CA ARG A 219 12.74 -20.24 4.92
C ARG A 219 13.11 -21.72 4.80
N ALA A 220 12.20 -22.61 5.17
CA ALA A 220 12.42 -24.06 5.06
C ALA A 220 12.70 -24.50 3.61
N ALA A 221 12.00 -23.92 2.64
CA ALA A 221 12.24 -24.20 1.22
C ALA A 221 13.59 -23.68 0.71
N ALA A 222 14.07 -22.55 1.24
CA ALA A 222 15.37 -21.98 0.90
C ALA A 222 16.53 -22.85 1.41
N GLU A 223 16.39 -23.44 2.60
CA GLU A 223 17.36 -24.37 3.17
C GLU A 223 17.43 -25.70 2.41
N ALA A 224 16.28 -26.22 1.96
CA ALA A 224 16.21 -27.54 1.32
C ALA A 224 16.66 -27.54 -0.15
N ASN A 225 16.21 -26.57 -0.97
CA ASN A 225 16.32 -26.64 -2.44
C ASN A 225 16.91 -25.38 -3.10
N GLY A 226 17.59 -24.50 -2.35
CA GLY A 226 18.14 -23.26 -2.91
C GLY A 226 17.09 -22.20 -3.28
N GLY A 227 15.83 -22.42 -2.88
CA GLY A 227 14.72 -21.47 -2.99
C GLY A 227 14.10 -21.35 -4.40
N THR A 228 12.78 -21.43 -4.50
CA THR A 228 12.07 -21.00 -5.71
C THR A 228 12.01 -19.48 -5.78
N GLY A 229 12.20 -18.91 -6.98
CA GLY A 229 12.18 -17.45 -7.18
C GLY A 229 10.88 -16.82 -6.65
N THR A 230 9.74 -17.45 -6.93
CA THR A 230 8.40 -16.98 -6.51
C THR A 230 8.25 -16.91 -4.99
N ALA A 231 8.69 -17.94 -4.25
CA ALA A 231 8.65 -17.92 -2.79
C ALA A 231 9.53 -16.79 -2.23
N THR A 232 10.71 -16.59 -2.81
CA THR A 232 11.60 -15.49 -2.42
C THR A 232 10.96 -14.12 -2.64
N PHE A 233 10.26 -13.92 -3.76
CA PHE A 233 9.56 -12.66 -4.03
C PHE A 233 8.39 -12.44 -3.08
N LEU A 234 7.62 -13.49 -2.79
CA LEU A 234 6.51 -13.44 -1.84
C LEU A 234 6.98 -13.05 -0.44
N MET A 235 8.07 -13.63 0.06
CA MET A 235 8.65 -13.26 1.35
C MET A 235 8.99 -11.76 1.42
N VAL A 236 9.59 -11.21 0.34
CA VAL A 236 9.90 -9.79 0.25
C VAL A 236 8.62 -8.94 0.23
N GLY A 237 7.57 -9.40 -0.46
CA GLY A 237 6.26 -8.75 -0.49
C GLY A 237 5.60 -8.71 0.88
N ILE A 238 5.57 -9.83 1.59
CA ILE A 238 5.01 -9.94 2.95
C ILE A 238 5.73 -8.99 3.91
N TYR A 239 7.06 -9.02 3.96
CA TYR A 239 7.81 -8.09 4.82
C TYR A 239 7.56 -6.62 4.45
N SER A 240 7.45 -6.31 3.15
CA SER A 240 7.17 -4.95 2.69
C SER A 240 5.78 -4.47 3.13
N ALA A 241 4.77 -5.33 3.02
CA ALA A 241 3.40 -5.07 3.44
C ALA A 241 3.32 -4.90 4.96
N LEU A 242 3.85 -5.85 5.73
CA LEU A 242 3.88 -5.79 7.21
C LEU A 242 4.63 -4.55 7.70
N ALA A 243 5.79 -4.25 7.13
CA ALA A 243 6.49 -3.03 7.48
C ALA A 243 5.60 -1.81 7.20
N ALA A 244 4.96 -1.73 6.01
CA ALA A 244 4.10 -0.62 5.64
C ALA A 244 2.88 -0.48 6.57
N VAL A 245 2.23 -1.59 6.97
CA VAL A 245 1.15 -1.62 7.99
C VAL A 245 1.63 -0.94 9.27
N PHE A 246 2.78 -1.35 9.81
CA PHE A 246 3.31 -0.81 11.07
C PHE A 246 3.85 0.62 10.97
N LYS A 247 3.94 1.17 9.75
CA LYS A 247 4.25 2.58 9.52
C LYS A 247 3.00 3.46 9.44
N LEU A 248 1.92 2.94 8.87
CA LEU A 248 0.71 3.69 8.60
C LEU A 248 -0.35 3.55 9.70
N GLY A 249 -0.37 2.41 10.40
CA GLY A 249 -1.38 2.10 11.39
C GLY A 249 -1.23 2.89 12.69
N HIS A 250 -2.37 3.12 13.34
CA HIS A 250 -2.42 3.78 14.64
C HIS A 250 -1.98 2.82 15.75
N ARG A 251 -1.24 3.33 16.75
CA ARG A 251 -0.73 2.51 17.86
C ARG A 251 -1.85 1.74 18.57
N ALA A 252 -3.01 2.36 18.80
CA ALA A 252 -4.15 1.74 19.49
C ALA A 252 -4.61 0.44 18.80
N GLU A 253 -4.56 0.43 17.47
CA GLU A 253 -4.95 -0.68 16.62
C GLU A 253 -3.84 -1.72 16.45
N LEU A 254 -2.57 -1.29 16.42
CA LEU A 254 -1.43 -2.19 16.21
C LEU A 254 -0.95 -2.92 17.47
N LEU A 255 -1.18 -2.35 18.66
CA LEU A 255 -0.73 -2.95 19.93
C LEU A 255 -1.25 -4.38 20.16
N PRO A 256 -2.55 -4.68 19.96
CA PRO A 256 -3.06 -6.04 20.13
C PRO A 256 -2.44 -7.07 19.17
N GLN A 257 -1.86 -6.60 18.07
CA GLN A 257 -1.29 -7.46 17.02
C GLN A 257 0.16 -7.86 17.29
N LEU A 258 0.85 -7.20 18.22
CA LEU A 258 2.27 -7.44 18.52
C LEU A 258 2.59 -8.90 18.91
N PRO A 259 1.75 -9.63 19.70
CA PRO A 259 2.03 -11.02 20.03
C PRO A 259 2.12 -11.94 18.80
N LEU A 260 1.32 -11.67 17.76
CA LEU A 260 1.31 -12.44 16.51
C LEU A 260 2.61 -12.28 15.70
N LEU A 261 3.31 -11.17 15.89
CA LEU A 261 4.60 -10.89 15.25
C LEU A 261 5.78 -11.49 16.00
N GLY A 262 5.57 -12.04 17.20
CA GLY A 262 6.61 -12.61 18.04
C GLY A 262 7.49 -13.59 17.26
N SER A 263 6.89 -14.56 16.58
CA SER A 263 7.63 -15.54 15.76
C SER A 263 8.44 -14.90 14.63
N LEU A 264 8.01 -13.77 14.08
CA LEU A 264 8.66 -13.09 12.95
C LEU A 264 9.79 -12.16 13.37
N THR A 265 9.76 -11.66 14.60
CA THR A 265 10.71 -10.66 15.10
C THR A 265 11.46 -11.08 16.36
N HIS A 266 11.29 -12.31 16.87
CA HIS A 266 11.86 -12.75 18.15
C HIS A 266 13.39 -12.67 18.21
N SER A 267 14.08 -12.96 17.10
CA SER A 267 15.55 -12.97 17.07
C SER A 267 16.10 -12.04 15.98
N PRO A 268 16.74 -10.93 16.35
CA PRO A 268 17.48 -10.10 15.40
C PRO A 268 18.60 -10.86 14.68
N ALA A 269 19.22 -11.83 15.35
CA ALA A 269 20.28 -12.65 14.77
C ALA A 269 19.77 -13.48 13.58
N THR A 270 18.62 -14.15 13.73
CA THR A 270 18.02 -14.93 12.63
C THR A 270 17.64 -14.06 11.44
N LEU A 271 17.27 -12.80 11.67
CA LEU A 271 16.99 -11.85 10.59
C LEU A 271 18.26 -11.38 9.87
N LEU A 272 19.40 -11.37 10.55
CA LEU A 272 20.70 -10.98 9.98
C LEU A 272 21.42 -12.13 9.27
N GLU A 273 21.10 -13.37 9.59
CA GLU A 273 21.66 -14.57 8.96
C GLU A 273 20.98 -14.91 7.62
N ASP A 274 19.83 -14.30 7.30
CA ASP A 274 19.12 -14.53 6.03
C ASP A 274 20.02 -14.21 4.82
N SER A 275 20.08 -15.12 3.85
CA SER A 275 20.90 -15.01 2.65
C SER A 275 20.56 -13.80 1.76
N SER A 276 19.31 -13.32 1.79
CA SER A 276 18.86 -12.18 0.98
C SER A 276 19.03 -10.86 1.72
N VAL A 277 19.89 -9.98 1.19
CA VAL A 277 20.10 -8.62 1.69
C VAL A 277 18.79 -7.84 1.82
N ILE A 278 17.86 -8.03 0.87
CA ILE A 278 16.56 -7.35 0.88
C ILE A 278 15.71 -7.83 2.04
N ARG A 279 15.66 -9.16 2.28
CA ARG A 279 14.91 -9.73 3.42
C ARG A 279 15.51 -9.29 4.75
N ARG A 280 16.84 -9.28 4.89
CA ARG A 280 17.51 -8.73 6.10
C ARG A 280 17.07 -7.28 6.37
N LYS A 281 17.15 -6.43 5.36
CA LYS A 281 16.77 -5.01 5.46
C LYS A 281 15.30 -4.82 5.84
N LEU A 282 14.39 -5.59 5.23
CA LEU A 282 12.95 -5.46 5.49
C LEU A 282 12.54 -6.09 6.82
N GLY A 283 13.10 -7.23 7.20
CA GLY A 283 12.91 -7.85 8.51
C GLY A 283 13.37 -6.94 9.64
N MET A 284 14.57 -6.35 9.52
CA MET A 284 15.06 -5.36 10.49
C MET A 284 14.17 -4.11 10.55
N LYS A 285 13.68 -3.64 9.39
CA LYS A 285 12.73 -2.53 9.31
C LYS A 285 11.40 -2.85 9.98
N LEU A 286 10.89 -4.08 9.86
CA LEU A 286 9.69 -4.52 10.55
C LEU A 286 9.93 -4.54 12.06
N LEU A 287 10.99 -5.21 12.53
CA LEU A 287 11.38 -5.24 13.94
C LEU A 287 11.48 -3.83 14.55
N GLN A 288 12.14 -2.89 13.87
CA GLN A 288 12.25 -1.50 14.33
C GLN A 288 10.87 -0.84 14.53
N ARG A 289 9.93 -1.06 13.60
CA ARG A 289 8.58 -0.46 13.68
C ARG A 289 7.74 -1.12 14.77
N VAL A 290 7.83 -2.44 14.91
CA VAL A 290 7.18 -3.20 15.98
C VAL A 290 7.67 -2.72 17.34
N ALA A 291 8.99 -2.55 17.51
CA ALA A 291 9.58 -2.00 18.72
C ALA A 291 9.08 -0.57 19.02
N ALA A 292 9.00 0.29 17.99
CA ALA A 292 8.49 1.66 18.14
C ALA A 292 7.00 1.72 18.54
N VAL A 293 6.17 0.76 18.08
CA VAL A 293 4.76 0.64 18.50
C VAL A 293 4.67 0.16 19.96
N HIS A 294 5.52 -0.79 20.35
CA HIS A 294 5.57 -1.33 21.70
C HIS A 294 5.95 -0.25 22.73
N LEU A 295 7.01 0.51 22.43
CA LEU A 295 7.50 1.58 23.30
C LEU A 295 6.46 2.69 23.49
N PRO A 296 6.17 3.10 24.75
CA PRO A 296 5.23 4.18 24.99
C PRO A 296 5.78 5.52 24.45
N PRO A 297 4.94 6.38 23.85
CA PRO A 297 5.38 7.68 23.39
C PRO A 297 5.80 8.54 24.59
N ARG A 298 7.08 8.94 24.63
CA ARG A 298 7.58 9.89 25.63
C ARG A 298 7.28 11.30 25.13
N VAL A 299 6.28 11.95 25.72
CA VAL A 299 6.04 13.37 25.50
C VAL A 299 7.12 14.15 26.24
N ALA A 300 8.01 14.81 25.51
CA ALA A 300 9.05 15.63 26.14
C ALA A 300 8.41 16.75 26.97
N THR A 301 8.87 16.94 28.20
CA THR A 301 8.31 17.90 29.17
C THR A 301 8.31 19.34 28.64
N TRP A 302 9.28 19.70 27.81
CA TRP A 302 9.39 21.02 27.17
C TRP A 302 8.36 21.26 26.05
N ARG A 303 7.73 20.22 25.47
CA ARG A 303 6.80 20.35 24.34
C ARG A 303 5.57 21.22 24.65
N TYR A 304 5.27 21.40 25.93
CA TYR A 304 4.21 22.29 26.41
C TYR A 304 4.69 23.32 27.43
N GLN A 305 6.01 23.50 27.60
CA GLN A 305 6.57 24.66 28.30
C GLN A 305 6.36 25.92 27.44
N ARG A 306 5.11 26.37 27.40
CA ARG A 306 4.74 27.68 26.88
C ARG A 306 5.04 28.71 27.98
N GLY A 307 6.32 28.95 28.25
CA GLY A 307 6.79 29.95 29.22
C GLY A 307 6.34 31.39 28.88
N SER A 308 5.82 31.61 27.67
CA SER A 308 5.53 32.93 27.12
C SER A 308 4.14 32.99 26.46
N ARG A 309 3.08 32.52 27.13
CA ARG A 309 1.69 32.60 26.59
C ARG A 309 1.13 34.03 26.50
N SER A 310 1.70 34.99 27.21
CA SER A 310 1.27 36.39 27.13
C SER A 310 2.48 37.28 26.93
N LEU A 311 2.55 37.89 25.74
CA LEU A 311 3.54 38.93 25.43
C LEU A 311 3.46 40.06 26.47
N GLU A 312 2.25 40.37 26.93
CA GLU A 312 1.98 41.38 27.96
C GLU A 312 2.61 41.01 29.31
N LYS A 313 2.50 39.75 29.76
CA LYS A 313 3.21 39.26 30.96
C LYS A 313 4.74 39.27 30.78
N ASN A 314 5.23 38.96 29.57
CA ASN A 314 6.67 38.97 29.29
C ASN A 314 7.25 40.38 29.21
N LEU A 315 6.46 41.36 28.77
CA LEU A 315 6.85 42.77 28.73
C LEU A 315 6.73 43.45 30.10
N GLN A 316 5.85 42.95 30.97
CA GLN A 316 5.75 43.37 32.38
C GLN A 316 6.88 42.78 33.26
N LEU A 317 7.55 41.71 32.82
CA LEU A 317 8.78 41.22 33.43
C LEU A 317 9.93 42.16 33.04
N THR A 318 10.03 43.30 33.74
CA THR A 318 11.19 44.18 33.68
C THR A 318 12.47 43.42 34.07
N PRO A 319 13.64 43.73 33.49
CA PRO A 319 14.90 43.00 33.68
C PRO A 319 15.57 43.24 35.04
N ASN A 320 14.80 43.28 36.14
CA ASN A 320 15.31 43.52 37.50
C ASN A 320 15.08 42.34 38.46
N GLY A 321 14.87 41.12 37.95
CA GLY A 321 14.62 39.93 38.77
C GLY A 321 15.47 38.70 38.43
N ALA A 322 16.57 38.86 37.68
CA ALA A 322 17.38 37.74 37.23
C ALA A 322 18.34 37.16 38.31
N ASP A 323 18.50 37.80 39.47
CA ASP A 323 19.55 37.42 40.45
C ASP A 323 19.06 36.70 41.71
N ALA A 324 17.80 36.29 41.83
CA ALA A 324 17.28 35.74 43.09
C ALA A 324 16.68 34.33 43.05
N ALA A 325 16.75 33.60 41.93
CA ALA A 325 16.13 32.27 41.82
C ALA A 325 17.09 31.14 41.37
N GLU A 326 18.40 31.31 41.58
CA GLU A 326 19.35 30.20 41.65
C GLU A 326 19.89 30.12 43.08
N ARG A 327 19.15 29.43 43.96
CA ARG A 327 19.62 28.74 45.18
C ARG A 327 18.41 28.24 45.97
N GLU A 328 17.92 27.06 45.60
CA GLU A 328 17.60 25.92 46.49
C GLU A 328 17.15 24.72 45.65
#